data_AF-A0A9E3YWA5-F1
#
_entry.id   AF-A0A9E3YWA5-F1
#
_cell.length_a   1.000
_cell.length_b   1.000
_cell.length_c   1.000
_cell.angle_alpha   90.00
_cell.angle_beta   90.00
_cell.angle_gamma   90.00
#
_symmetry.space_group_name_H-M   'P 1'
#
loop_
_entity.id
_entity.type
_entity.pdbx_description
1 polymer ?
#
loop_
_entity_poly.entity_id
_entity_poly.type
_entity_poly.pdbx_seq_one_letter_code
_entity_poly.pdbx_strand_id
1 'polypeptide(L)'
;MLLKPYREYYDDYAEKVTLLQQRYVPGAQIVGEEAKAAFVRLYGEILKLRNILTSFDDFAADEMLSDRDRQDYQSTYLDLWNERKPQARAEKESIVDDVVFEIELIKQVEINVDYILMMVQKYRDERGDGQDKELRAGITRAIDSSPSLRNKKDLIESFVDSVSVTGEIEAEWRAYVAARREKELTEIISTENLRPEETERFMDAAFRDGQLRTTGTAITKV
;
A
#
# COMPACT_ATOMS: atom_id res chain seq x y z
N MET A 1 -8.25 14.70 -28.41
CA MET A 1 -7.91 15.87 -27.57
C MET A 1 -6.39 15.92 -27.51
N LEU A 2 -5.74 17.02 -27.94
CA LEU A 2 -4.28 17.14 -27.81
C LEU A 2 -3.95 17.36 -26.33
N LEU A 3 -3.08 16.52 -25.78
CA LEU A 3 -2.49 16.72 -24.45
C LEU A 3 -1.63 17.98 -24.47
N LYS A 4 -1.61 18.72 -23.35
CA LYS A 4 -0.67 19.84 -23.19
C LYS A 4 0.78 19.31 -23.20
N PRO A 5 1.78 20.17 -23.48
CA PRO A 5 3.19 19.78 -23.42
C PRO A 5 3.58 19.28 -22.02
N TYR A 6 4.46 18.27 -21.95
CA TYR A 6 4.99 17.69 -20.69
C TYR A 6 5.33 18.76 -19.65
N ARG A 7 6.09 19.77 -20.06
CA ARG A 7 6.57 20.85 -19.19
C ARG A 7 5.45 21.60 -18.48
N GLU A 8 4.31 21.81 -19.13
CA GLU A 8 3.18 22.52 -18.51
C GLU A 8 2.55 21.68 -17.39
N TYR A 9 2.41 20.37 -17.58
CA TYR A 9 1.96 19.46 -16.53
C TYR A 9 2.99 19.31 -15.41
N TYR A 10 4.27 19.26 -15.77
CA TYR A 10 5.35 19.11 -14.80
C TYR A 10 5.50 20.35 -13.91
N ASP A 11 5.44 21.56 -14.48
CA ASP A 11 5.57 22.80 -13.70
C ASP A 11 4.41 22.94 -12.68
N ASP A 12 3.18 22.59 -13.06
CA ASP A 12 2.03 22.57 -12.14
C ASP A 12 2.17 21.47 -11.08
N TYR A 13 2.67 20.28 -11.46
CA TYR A 13 2.99 19.21 -10.50
C TYR A 13 4.03 19.66 -9.48
N ALA A 14 5.12 20.26 -9.95
CA ALA A 14 6.23 20.71 -9.13
C ALA A 14 5.82 21.81 -8.15
N GLU A 15 4.99 22.76 -8.60
CA GLU A 15 4.42 23.79 -7.74
C GLU A 15 3.58 23.18 -6.61
N LYS A 16 2.70 22.22 -6.94
CA LYS A 16 1.84 21.57 -5.94
C LYS A 16 2.62 20.67 -4.98
N VAL A 17 3.61 19.92 -5.45
CA VAL A 17 4.48 19.09 -4.60
C VAL A 17 5.28 19.98 -3.65
N THR A 18 5.83 21.10 -4.14
CA THR A 18 6.52 22.08 -3.30
C THR A 18 5.58 22.63 -2.23
N LEU A 19 4.35 22.99 -2.59
CA LEU A 19 3.35 23.46 -1.65
C LEU A 19 2.96 22.39 -0.61
N LEU A 20 2.85 21.13 -1.04
CA LEU A 20 2.56 19.99 -0.18
C LEU A 20 3.65 19.83 0.89
N GLN A 21 4.93 19.78 0.47
CA GLN A 21 6.08 19.61 1.34
C GLN A 21 6.30 20.80 2.30
N GLN A 22 5.91 22.00 1.90
CA GLN A 22 5.97 23.19 2.78
C GLN A 22 4.90 23.17 3.88
N ARG A 23 3.73 22.60 3.62
CA ARG A 23 2.58 22.66 4.53
C ARG A 23 2.37 21.41 5.36
N TYR A 24 2.81 20.27 4.86
CA TYR A 24 2.50 18.97 5.44
C TYR A 24 3.76 18.12 5.52
N VAL A 25 4.10 17.69 6.73
CA VAL A 25 5.19 16.73 6.95
C VAL A 25 4.66 15.33 6.61
N PRO A 26 5.35 14.53 5.78
CA PRO A 26 4.97 13.14 5.50
C PRO A 26 4.77 12.36 6.81
N GLY A 27 3.67 11.60 6.90
CA GLY A 27 3.35 10.75 8.06
C GLY A 27 2.86 11.50 9.30
N ALA A 28 2.91 12.84 9.33
CA ALA A 28 2.43 13.62 10.46
C ALA A 28 0.90 13.78 10.45
N GLN A 29 0.30 13.83 11.63
CA GLN A 29 -1.15 14.06 11.76
C GLN A 29 -1.53 15.48 11.33
N ILE A 30 -2.55 15.59 10.47
CA ILE A 30 -3.12 16.87 10.06
C ILE A 30 -4.22 17.28 11.03
N VAL A 31 -4.04 18.42 11.69
CA VAL A 31 -4.97 18.95 12.70
C VAL A 31 -5.85 20.05 12.07
N GLY A 32 -7.17 19.90 12.25
CA GLY A 32 -8.18 20.87 11.81
C GLY A 32 -8.86 20.49 10.49
N GLU A 33 -10.19 20.62 10.45
CA GLU A 33 -11.03 20.26 9.30
C GLU A 33 -10.66 21.02 8.02
N GLU A 34 -10.36 22.32 8.13
CA GLU A 34 -9.93 23.13 6.98
C GLU A 34 -8.58 22.65 6.42
N ALA A 35 -7.64 22.30 7.31
CA ALA A 35 -6.32 21.81 6.91
C ALA A 35 -6.40 20.43 6.25
N LYS A 36 -7.25 19.54 6.79
CA LYS A 36 -7.58 18.24 6.20
C LYS A 36 -8.22 18.40 4.82
N ALA A 37 -9.22 19.27 4.69
CA ALA A 37 -9.88 19.54 3.42
C ALA A 37 -8.93 20.15 2.38
N ALA A 38 -8.06 21.07 2.80
CA ALA A 38 -7.02 21.65 1.94
C ALA A 38 -6.00 20.60 1.47
N PHE A 39 -5.59 19.70 2.36
CA PHE A 39 -4.71 18.58 2.02
C PHE A 39 -5.34 17.67 0.96
N VAL A 40 -6.59 17.26 1.16
CA VAL A 40 -7.30 16.37 0.22
C VAL A 40 -7.42 17.02 -1.16
N ARG A 41 -7.74 18.31 -1.24
CA ARG A 41 -7.80 19.02 -2.53
C ARG A 41 -6.42 19.03 -3.21
N LEU A 42 -5.39 19.45 -2.48
CA LEU A 42 -4.02 19.56 -3.00
C LEU A 42 -3.49 18.20 -3.46
N TYR A 43 -3.60 17.17 -2.63
CA TYR A 43 -3.10 15.84 -2.95
C TYR A 43 -3.89 15.20 -4.09
N GLY A 44 -5.21 15.43 -4.17
CA GLY A 44 -6.04 15.00 -5.30
C GLY A 44 -5.59 15.61 -6.64
N GLU A 45 -5.19 16.88 -6.65
CA GLU A 45 -4.61 17.52 -7.83
C GLU A 45 -3.25 16.92 -8.22
N ILE A 46 -2.40 16.63 -7.23
CA ILE A 46 -1.10 15.96 -7.45
C ILE A 46 -1.31 14.57 -8.07
N LEU A 47 -2.27 13.78 -7.57
CA LEU A 47 -2.60 12.46 -8.12
C LEU A 47 -3.05 12.55 -9.59
N LYS A 48 -3.87 13.54 -9.94
CA LYS A 48 -4.31 13.76 -11.33
C LYS A 48 -3.14 14.08 -12.25
N LEU A 49 -2.29 15.01 -11.84
CA LEU A 49 -1.12 15.43 -12.61
C LEU A 49 -0.14 14.28 -12.76
N ARG A 50 0.14 13.56 -11.68
CA ARG A 50 1.00 12.37 -11.70
C ARG A 50 0.47 11.31 -12.65
N ASN A 51 -0.84 11.02 -12.63
CA ASN A 51 -1.44 10.05 -13.54
C ASN A 51 -1.33 10.43 -15.03
N ILE A 52 -1.25 11.73 -15.34
CA ILE A 52 -0.97 12.21 -16.69
C ILE A 52 0.53 12.07 -16.99
N LEU A 53 1.38 12.52 -16.06
CA LEU A 53 2.83 12.57 -16.19
C LEU A 53 3.48 11.18 -16.30
N THR A 54 2.91 10.15 -15.66
CA THR A 54 3.40 8.76 -15.78
C THR A 54 3.29 8.18 -17.19
N SER A 55 2.55 8.81 -18.10
CA SER A 55 2.54 8.44 -19.52
C SER A 55 3.74 8.96 -20.33
N PHE A 56 4.58 9.82 -19.73
CA PHE A 56 5.77 10.37 -20.35
C PHE A 56 7.03 9.68 -19.81
N ASP A 57 7.90 9.22 -20.70
CA ASP A 57 9.11 8.45 -20.36
C ASP A 57 10.06 9.22 -19.41
N ASP A 58 10.12 10.55 -19.54
CA ASP A 58 11.03 11.40 -18.75
C ASP A 58 10.59 11.56 -17.28
N PHE A 59 9.30 11.35 -16.96
CA PHE A 59 8.77 11.68 -15.64
C PHE A 59 9.41 10.87 -14.49
N ALA A 60 9.75 9.61 -14.75
CA ALA A 60 10.35 8.75 -13.72
C ALA A 60 11.68 9.31 -13.18
N ALA A 61 12.42 10.07 -14.00
CA ALA A 61 13.67 10.71 -13.58
C ALA A 61 13.43 12.07 -12.89
N ASP A 62 12.30 12.71 -13.17
CA ASP A 62 11.96 14.05 -12.68
C ASP A 62 11.01 14.03 -11.47
N GLU A 63 10.60 12.84 -11.00
CA GLU A 63 9.66 12.70 -9.88
C GLU A 63 10.24 13.31 -8.59
N MET A 64 9.52 14.28 -8.02
CA MET A 64 10.03 15.09 -6.89
C MET A 64 9.80 14.43 -5.52
N LEU A 65 8.77 13.59 -5.41
CA LEU A 65 8.49 12.85 -4.18
C LEU A 65 9.29 11.56 -4.19
N SER A 66 9.99 11.29 -3.09
CA SER A 66 10.53 9.95 -2.85
C SER A 66 9.37 8.94 -2.72
N ASP A 67 9.63 7.67 -3.04
CA ASP A 67 8.62 6.62 -2.87
C ASP A 67 8.05 6.58 -1.45
N ARG A 68 8.92 6.82 -0.45
CA ARG A 68 8.52 6.88 0.96
C ARG A 68 7.60 8.05 1.25
N ASP A 69 7.99 9.28 0.89
CA ASP A 69 7.15 10.46 1.17
C ASP A 69 5.80 10.35 0.44
N ARG A 70 5.82 9.81 -0.78
CA ARG A 70 4.63 9.55 -1.58
C ARG A 70 3.71 8.55 -0.88
N GLN A 71 4.24 7.45 -0.35
CA GLN A 71 3.47 6.49 0.43
C GLN A 71 2.88 7.12 1.69
N ASP A 72 3.66 7.91 2.43
CA ASP A 72 3.22 8.57 3.66
C ASP A 72 2.08 9.58 3.40
N TYR A 73 2.16 10.38 2.33
CA TYR A 73 1.07 11.28 1.94
C TYR A 73 -0.15 10.51 1.45
N GLN A 74 0.04 9.46 0.66
CA GLN A 74 -1.06 8.61 0.20
C GLN A 74 -1.78 7.96 1.37
N SER A 75 -1.05 7.55 2.41
CA SER A 75 -1.65 7.05 3.63
C SER A 75 -2.54 8.06 4.30
N THR A 76 -2.01 9.26 4.50
CA THR A 76 -2.76 10.35 5.10
C THR A 76 -4.04 10.62 4.32
N TYR A 77 -3.99 10.54 2.99
CA TYR A 77 -5.15 10.70 2.12
C TYR A 77 -6.20 9.58 2.29
N LEU A 78 -5.77 8.33 2.36
CA LEU A 78 -6.66 7.18 2.54
C LEU A 78 -7.27 7.12 3.94
N ASP A 79 -6.52 7.54 4.96
CA ASP A 79 -7.03 7.67 6.32
C ASP A 79 -8.17 8.70 6.38
N LEU A 80 -7.97 9.89 5.79
CA LEU A 80 -9.00 10.92 5.70
C LEU A 80 -10.24 10.45 4.91
N TRP A 81 -10.07 9.62 3.88
CA TRP A 81 -11.20 9.02 3.19
C TRP A 81 -11.98 8.04 4.06
N ASN A 82 -11.27 7.22 4.85
CA ASN A 82 -11.88 6.24 5.75
C ASN A 82 -12.60 6.90 6.93
N GLU A 83 -12.10 8.04 7.42
CA GLU A 83 -12.74 8.84 8.47
C GLU A 83 -14.15 9.33 8.07
N ARG A 84 -14.44 9.50 6.78
CA ARG A 84 -15.75 9.94 6.26
C ARG A 84 -16.84 8.88 6.28
N LYS A 85 -16.48 7.58 6.39
CA LYS A 85 -17.50 6.53 6.42
C LYS A 85 -18.36 6.75 7.67
N PRO A 86 -19.70 6.74 7.55
CA PRO A 86 -20.57 7.20 8.61
C PRO A 86 -20.37 6.37 9.88
N GLN A 87 -19.63 6.92 10.82
CA GLN A 87 -19.78 6.56 12.22
C GLN A 87 -21.16 7.11 12.58
N ALA A 88 -22.09 6.21 12.88
CA ALA A 88 -23.42 6.59 13.30
C ALA A 88 -23.28 7.66 14.39
N ARG A 89 -23.79 8.87 14.09
CA ARG A 89 -24.00 10.02 15.00
C ARG A 89 -22.94 11.14 14.97
N ALA A 90 -23.16 12.17 14.13
CA ALA A 90 -22.90 13.57 14.50
C ALA A 90 -23.65 14.54 13.57
N GLU A 91 -24.45 15.44 14.15
CA GLU A 91 -25.23 16.50 13.51
C GLU A 91 -24.37 17.73 13.12
N LYS A 92 -23.16 17.52 12.58
CA LYS A 92 -22.29 18.62 12.12
C LYS A 92 -21.91 18.43 10.66
N GLU A 93 -22.17 19.45 9.84
CA GLU A 93 -21.63 19.56 8.49
C GLU A 93 -20.09 19.55 8.57
N SER A 94 -19.47 18.54 7.95
CA SER A 94 -18.02 18.38 7.88
C SER A 94 -17.52 18.97 6.57
N ILE A 95 -16.53 19.86 6.63
CA ILE A 95 -15.93 20.48 5.43
C ILE A 95 -15.20 19.41 4.59
N VAL A 96 -14.64 18.39 5.25
CA VAL A 96 -14.01 17.25 4.57
C VAL A 96 -15.05 16.43 3.82
N ASP A 97 -16.31 16.42 4.28
CA ASP A 97 -17.43 15.76 3.59
C ASP A 97 -17.87 16.46 2.30
N ASP A 98 -17.44 17.69 2.07
CA ASP A 98 -17.70 18.39 0.81
C ASP A 98 -16.56 18.24 -0.22
N VAL A 99 -15.46 17.57 0.14
CA VAL A 99 -14.33 17.35 -0.77
C VAL A 99 -14.52 16.06 -1.57
N VAL A 100 -14.24 16.12 -2.87
CA VAL A 100 -14.20 14.96 -3.75
C VAL A 100 -12.84 14.28 -3.64
N PHE A 101 -12.84 12.98 -3.36
CA PHE A 101 -11.60 12.19 -3.31
C PHE A 101 -11.39 11.44 -4.64
N GLU A 102 -10.14 11.41 -5.09
CA GLU A 102 -9.71 10.78 -6.34
C GLU A 102 -9.31 9.31 -6.12
N ILE A 103 -10.17 8.56 -5.43
CA ILE A 103 -9.86 7.19 -4.97
C ILE A 103 -9.55 6.23 -6.13
N GLU A 104 -10.16 6.44 -7.30
CA GLU A 104 -9.88 5.60 -8.47
C GLU A 104 -8.43 5.73 -8.95
N LEU A 105 -7.81 6.91 -8.81
CA LEU A 105 -6.40 7.12 -9.16
C LEU A 105 -5.46 6.38 -8.19
N ILE A 106 -5.89 6.15 -6.95
CA ILE A 106 -5.13 5.40 -5.94
C ILE A 106 -5.35 3.89 -6.10
N LYS A 107 -6.60 3.46 -6.34
CA LYS A 107 -6.98 2.05 -6.55
C LYS A 107 -6.26 1.43 -7.74
N GLN A 108 -5.95 2.23 -8.75
CA GLN A 108 -5.26 1.77 -9.96
C GLN A 108 -3.75 1.52 -9.73
N VAL A 109 -3.16 2.02 -8.64
CA VAL A 109 -1.71 1.94 -8.44
C VAL A 109 -1.30 1.14 -7.20
N GLU A 110 -1.98 1.21 -6.04
CA GLU A 110 -1.18 0.96 -4.82
C GLU A 110 -1.89 0.66 -3.48
N ILE A 111 -2.99 -0.10 -3.43
CA ILE A 111 -3.21 -0.86 -2.18
C ILE A 111 -2.38 -2.14 -2.30
N ASN A 112 -1.09 -2.01 -1.97
CA ASN A 112 -0.10 -3.07 -1.94
C ASN A 112 0.23 -3.45 -0.49
N VAL A 113 1.15 -4.39 -0.31
CA VAL A 113 1.52 -4.87 1.03
C VAL A 113 2.19 -3.76 1.85
N ASP A 114 3.00 -2.90 1.23
CA ASP A 114 3.74 -1.84 1.91
C ASP A 114 2.81 -0.84 2.59
N TYR A 115 1.70 -0.47 1.93
CA TYR A 115 0.66 0.35 2.54
C TYR A 115 0.08 -0.32 3.80
N ILE A 116 -0.17 -1.62 3.77
CA ILE A 116 -0.65 -2.35 4.96
C ILE A 116 0.41 -2.35 6.06
N LEU A 117 1.68 -2.58 5.73
CA LEU A 117 2.77 -2.58 6.72
C LEU A 117 2.92 -1.22 7.41
N MET A 118 2.81 -0.12 6.66
CA MET A 118 2.85 1.22 7.24
C MET A 118 1.59 1.51 8.09
N MET A 119 0.39 1.03 7.73
CA MET A 119 -0.77 1.09 8.64
C MET A 119 -0.51 0.36 9.96
N VAL A 120 0.19 -0.79 9.92
CA VAL A 120 0.59 -1.54 11.13
C VAL A 120 1.67 -0.78 11.92
N GLN A 121 2.59 -0.07 11.25
CA GLN A 121 3.60 0.77 11.91
C GLN A 121 2.97 1.93 12.66
N LYS A 122 2.14 2.72 11.98
CA LYS A 122 1.42 3.84 12.57
C LYS A 122 0.63 3.40 13.80
N TYR A 123 0.02 2.23 13.73
CA TYR A 123 -0.68 1.67 14.86
C TYR A 123 0.20 1.35 16.07
N ARG A 124 1.33 0.69 15.82
CA ARG A 124 2.30 0.38 16.87
C ARG A 124 2.75 1.65 17.56
N ASP A 125 3.03 2.70 16.79
CA ASP A 125 3.50 3.99 17.28
C ASP A 125 2.43 4.72 18.13
N GLU A 126 1.16 4.65 17.74
CA GLU A 126 0.08 5.36 18.43
C GLU A 126 -0.44 4.64 19.69
N ARG A 127 -0.47 3.30 19.73
CA ARG A 127 -1.24 2.55 20.76
C ARG A 127 -0.59 1.28 21.32
N GLY A 128 0.56 0.83 20.81
CA GLY A 128 1.28 -0.32 21.37
C GLY A 128 0.74 -1.71 20.98
N ASP A 129 -0.21 -2.28 21.73
CA ASP A 129 -0.34 -3.74 21.96
C ASP A 129 -1.33 -4.57 21.10
N GLY A 130 -1.79 -4.12 19.93
CA GLY A 130 -2.51 -5.03 18.99
C GLY A 130 -4.01 -5.22 19.22
N GLN A 131 -4.59 -4.67 20.28
CA GLN A 131 -5.98 -4.95 20.68
C GLN A 131 -7.06 -4.01 20.11
N ASP A 132 -6.68 -3.06 19.25
CA ASP A 132 -7.64 -2.09 18.72
C ASP A 132 -8.48 -2.68 17.58
N LYS A 133 -9.75 -2.93 17.88
CA LYS A 133 -10.74 -3.45 16.92
C LYS A 133 -10.99 -2.48 15.76
N GLU A 134 -10.81 -1.18 15.95
CA GLU A 134 -11.07 -0.18 14.90
C GLU A 134 -10.00 -0.20 13.82
N LEU A 135 -8.73 -0.34 14.19
CA LEU A 135 -7.66 -0.52 13.23
C LEU A 135 -7.78 -1.84 12.50
N ARG A 136 -8.00 -2.95 13.22
CA ARG A 136 -8.16 -4.26 12.58
C ARG A 136 -9.26 -4.20 11.53
N ALA A 137 -10.37 -3.56 11.85
CA ALA A 137 -11.42 -3.29 10.88
C ALA A 137 -10.96 -2.39 9.72
N GLY A 138 -10.05 -1.43 9.95
CA GLY A 138 -9.42 -0.60 8.93
C GLY A 138 -8.50 -1.37 7.96
N ILE A 139 -7.60 -2.19 8.48
CA ILE A 139 -6.70 -3.06 7.70
C ILE A 139 -7.53 -4.05 6.89
N THR A 140 -8.48 -4.75 7.51
CA THR A 140 -9.37 -5.68 6.79
C THR A 140 -10.15 -4.96 5.69
N ARG A 141 -10.67 -3.75 5.94
CA ARG A 141 -11.34 -2.94 4.91
C ARG A 141 -10.39 -2.56 3.76
N ALA A 142 -9.14 -2.19 4.06
CA ALA A 142 -8.15 -1.85 3.04
C ALA A 142 -7.84 -3.06 2.15
N ILE A 143 -7.60 -4.24 2.75
CA ILE A 143 -7.39 -5.50 2.04
C ILE A 143 -8.63 -5.86 1.19
N ASP A 144 -9.83 -5.80 1.76
CA ASP A 144 -11.07 -6.14 1.07
C ASP A 144 -11.35 -5.20 -0.11
N SER A 145 -10.91 -3.95 -0.03
CA SER A 145 -11.04 -2.98 -1.11
C SER A 145 -10.03 -3.17 -2.25
N SER A 146 -8.99 -3.99 -2.05
CA SER A 146 -7.91 -4.23 -3.03
C SER A 146 -7.95 -5.65 -3.61
N PRO A 147 -8.36 -5.82 -4.88
CA PRO A 147 -8.39 -7.14 -5.53
C PRO A 147 -7.06 -7.89 -5.48
N SER A 148 -5.92 -7.17 -5.56
CA SER A 148 -4.57 -7.73 -5.53
C SER A 148 -4.09 -8.16 -4.15
N LEU A 149 -4.75 -7.72 -3.07
CA LEU A 149 -4.46 -8.16 -1.70
C LEU A 149 -5.44 -9.21 -1.18
N ARG A 150 -6.62 -9.34 -1.78
CA ARG A 150 -7.61 -10.36 -1.38
C ARG A 150 -7.04 -11.77 -1.39
N ASN A 151 -6.19 -12.10 -2.36
CA ASN A 151 -5.51 -13.41 -2.43
C ASN A 151 -4.37 -13.57 -1.41
N LYS A 152 -4.01 -12.51 -0.69
CA LYS A 152 -2.99 -12.50 0.39
C LYS A 152 -3.63 -12.19 1.74
N LYS A 153 -4.95 -12.07 1.83
CA LYS A 153 -5.66 -11.60 3.03
C LYS A 153 -5.26 -12.39 4.27
N ASP A 154 -5.37 -13.70 4.21
CA ASP A 154 -5.08 -14.59 5.34
C ASP A 154 -3.62 -14.47 5.79
N LEU A 155 -2.68 -14.34 4.85
CA LEU A 155 -1.25 -14.15 5.14
C LEU A 155 -1.00 -12.81 5.83
N ILE A 156 -1.61 -11.73 5.34
CA ILE A 156 -1.46 -10.39 5.87
C ILE A 156 -2.11 -10.27 7.25
N GLU A 157 -3.35 -10.75 7.42
CA GLU A 157 -4.05 -10.73 8.71
C GLU A 157 -3.30 -11.56 9.76
N SER A 158 -2.81 -12.76 9.38
CA SER A 158 -2.01 -13.59 10.28
C SER A 158 -0.67 -12.96 10.68
N PHE A 159 -0.09 -12.12 9.81
CA PHE A 159 1.12 -11.37 10.15
C PHE A 159 0.81 -10.25 11.13
N VAL A 160 -0.25 -9.47 10.87
CA VAL A 160 -0.73 -8.39 11.75
C VAL A 160 -1.02 -8.93 13.15
N ASP A 161 -1.52 -10.16 13.27
CA ASP A 161 -1.72 -10.86 14.55
C ASP A 161 -0.43 -11.20 15.30
N SER A 162 0.66 -11.43 14.56
CA SER A 162 1.95 -11.88 15.10
C SER A 162 2.99 -10.78 15.24
N VAL A 163 2.68 -9.55 14.82
CA VAL A 163 3.66 -8.45 14.76
C VAL A 163 4.18 -8.12 16.15
N SER A 164 5.49 -7.94 16.27
CA SER A 164 6.10 -7.54 17.53
C SER A 164 5.81 -6.06 17.83
N VAL A 165 5.90 -5.67 19.10
CA VAL A 165 5.63 -4.28 19.54
C VAL A 165 6.78 -3.33 19.17
N THR A 166 8.02 -3.83 19.05
CA THR A 166 9.24 -2.98 19.00
C THR A 166 10.20 -3.26 17.83
N GLY A 167 9.97 -4.27 16.98
CA GLY A 167 10.85 -4.59 15.85
C GLY A 167 10.60 -3.75 14.59
N GLU A 168 11.40 -3.96 13.55
CA GLU A 168 11.24 -3.28 12.25
C GLU A 168 10.25 -4.08 11.39
N ILE A 169 9.10 -3.49 11.07
CA ILE A 169 7.96 -4.21 10.47
C ILE A 169 8.31 -4.82 9.12
N GLU A 170 9.08 -4.13 8.27
CA GLU A 170 9.43 -4.70 6.97
C GLU A 170 10.32 -5.92 7.12
N ALA A 171 11.29 -5.89 8.02
CA ALA A 171 12.15 -7.02 8.34
C ALA A 171 11.35 -8.18 8.94
N GLU A 172 10.42 -7.90 9.87
CA GLU A 172 9.51 -8.89 10.44
C GLU A 172 8.63 -9.52 9.36
N TRP A 173 8.08 -8.71 8.44
CA TRP A 173 7.28 -9.20 7.31
C TRP A 173 8.10 -10.11 6.40
N ARG A 174 9.31 -9.68 6.00
CA ARG A 174 10.21 -10.49 5.17
C ARG A 174 10.54 -11.84 5.84
N ALA A 175 10.84 -11.82 7.14
CA ALA A 175 11.11 -13.03 7.92
C ALA A 175 9.87 -13.93 8.04
N TYR A 176 8.70 -13.34 8.29
CA TYR A 176 7.44 -14.06 8.41
C TYR A 176 7.06 -14.79 7.11
N VAL A 177 7.14 -14.09 5.97
CA VAL A 177 6.86 -14.65 4.66
C VAL A 177 7.85 -15.77 4.32
N ALA A 178 9.14 -15.59 4.62
CA ALA A 178 10.15 -16.63 4.40
C ALA A 178 9.84 -17.90 5.21
N ALA A 179 9.55 -17.75 6.52
CA ALA A 179 9.23 -18.88 7.39
C ALA A 179 7.93 -19.59 6.99
N ARG A 180 6.89 -18.84 6.61
CA ARG A 180 5.63 -19.40 6.10
C ARG A 180 5.84 -20.18 4.81
N ARG A 181 6.61 -19.61 3.87
CA ARG A 181 6.94 -20.26 2.60
C ARG A 181 7.67 -21.58 2.80
N GLU A 182 8.69 -21.61 3.66
CA GLU A 182 9.44 -22.83 3.98
C GLU A 182 8.54 -23.89 4.62
N LYS A 183 7.71 -23.50 5.59
CA LYS A 183 6.77 -24.40 6.25
C LYS A 183 5.76 -25.00 5.28
N GLU A 184 5.09 -24.17 4.49
CA GLU A 184 4.05 -24.61 3.54
C GLU A 184 4.65 -25.47 2.42
N LEU A 185 5.86 -25.15 1.94
CA LEU A 185 6.55 -25.98 0.96
C LEU A 185 6.94 -27.35 1.53
N THR A 186 7.44 -27.38 2.77
CA THR A 186 7.77 -28.63 3.46
C THR A 186 6.54 -29.52 3.64
N GLU A 187 5.40 -28.91 4.00
CA GLU A 187 4.12 -29.60 4.15
C GLU A 187 3.64 -30.20 2.81
N ILE A 188 3.76 -29.45 1.70
CA ILE A 188 3.44 -29.95 0.35
C ILE A 188 4.36 -31.12 -0.04
N ILE A 189 5.68 -30.97 0.15
CA ILE A 189 6.66 -32.02 -0.15
C ILE A 189 6.32 -33.31 0.61
N SER A 190 6.00 -33.19 1.89
CA SER A 190 5.65 -34.35 2.72
C SER A 190 4.31 -34.97 2.33
N THR A 191 3.29 -34.15 2.04
CA THR A 191 1.93 -34.61 1.75
C THR A 191 1.86 -35.29 0.39
N GLU A 192 2.55 -34.73 -0.60
CA GLU A 192 2.56 -35.20 -1.98
C GLU A 192 3.74 -36.15 -2.27
N ASN A 193 4.56 -36.45 -1.25
CA ASN A 193 5.75 -37.32 -1.34
C ASN A 193 6.69 -36.92 -2.49
N LEU A 194 6.93 -35.61 -2.61
CA LEU A 194 7.79 -35.02 -3.64
C LEU A 194 9.27 -35.16 -3.27
N ARG A 195 10.15 -34.92 -4.24
CA ARG A 195 11.61 -34.96 -4.03
C ARG A 195 12.09 -33.61 -3.49
N PRO A 196 12.51 -33.53 -2.20
CA PRO A 196 12.69 -32.24 -1.53
C PRO A 196 13.60 -31.26 -2.27
N GLU A 197 14.83 -31.66 -2.59
CA GLU A 197 15.80 -30.79 -3.26
C GLU A 197 15.34 -30.33 -4.66
N GLU A 198 14.66 -31.21 -5.41
CA GLU A 198 14.18 -30.88 -6.76
C GLU A 198 12.94 -29.98 -6.69
N THR A 199 12.06 -30.18 -5.71
CA THR A 199 10.91 -29.31 -5.45
C THR A 199 11.35 -27.92 -5.01
N GLU A 200 12.30 -27.80 -4.09
CA GLU A 200 12.83 -26.52 -3.64
C GLU A 200 13.43 -25.73 -4.80
N ARG A 201 14.30 -26.36 -5.59
CA ARG A 201 14.90 -25.73 -6.78
C ARG A 201 13.85 -25.32 -7.81
N PHE A 202 12.84 -26.16 -8.02
CA PHE A 202 11.75 -25.88 -8.95
C PHE A 202 10.94 -24.66 -8.50
N MET A 203 10.59 -24.59 -7.21
CA MET A 203 9.85 -23.46 -6.67
C MET A 203 10.68 -22.18 -6.65
N ASP A 204 11.96 -22.23 -6.29
CA ASP A 204 12.86 -21.07 -6.35
C ASP A 204 12.96 -20.48 -7.76
N ALA A 205 13.04 -21.33 -8.78
CA ALA A 205 12.99 -20.88 -10.17
C ALA A 205 11.64 -20.25 -10.51
N ALA A 206 10.53 -20.85 -10.07
CA ALA A 206 9.19 -20.33 -10.33
C ALA A 206 8.97 -18.94 -9.69
N PHE A 207 9.43 -18.73 -8.46
CA PHE A 207 9.33 -17.42 -7.79
C PHE A 207 10.23 -16.36 -8.44
N ARG A 208 11.45 -16.73 -8.85
CA ARG A 208 12.36 -15.82 -9.57
C ARG A 208 11.77 -15.38 -10.91
N ASP A 209 11.16 -16.31 -11.63
CA ASP A 209 10.61 -16.06 -12.97
C ASP A 209 9.18 -15.51 -12.94
N GLY A 210 8.55 -15.44 -11.76
CA GLY A 210 7.16 -15.00 -11.57
C GLY A 210 6.11 -15.93 -12.17
N GLN A 211 6.50 -17.13 -12.62
CA GLN A 211 5.62 -18.09 -13.25
C GLN A 211 6.06 -19.53 -12.99
N LEU A 212 5.07 -20.43 -12.89
CA LEU A 212 5.32 -21.85 -12.72
C LEU A 212 5.46 -22.52 -14.09
N ARG A 213 6.67 -22.99 -14.41
CA ARG A 213 6.95 -23.64 -15.70
C ARG A 213 6.42 -25.07 -15.67
N THR A 214 5.25 -25.28 -16.28
CA THR A 214 4.61 -26.59 -16.40
C THR A 214 5.13 -27.40 -17.59
N THR A 215 5.97 -26.79 -18.43
CA THR A 215 6.59 -27.42 -19.59
C THR A 215 8.08 -27.70 -19.34
N GLY A 216 8.60 -28.74 -19.98
CA GLY A 216 9.99 -29.18 -19.83
C GLY A 216 10.18 -30.26 -18.76
N THR A 217 11.43 -30.67 -18.53
CA THR A 217 11.77 -31.80 -17.65
C THR A 217 11.90 -31.42 -16.16
N ALA A 218 11.74 -30.13 -15.83
CA ALA A 218 11.88 -29.69 -14.44
C ALA A 218 10.71 -30.20 -13.58
N ILE A 219 9.48 -30.08 -14.07
CA ILE A 219 8.28 -30.57 -13.38
C ILE A 219 8.26 -32.09 -13.22
N THR A 220 8.91 -32.84 -14.12
CA THR A 220 9.00 -34.31 -14.05
C THR A 220 10.02 -34.82 -13.04
N LYS A 221 10.87 -33.92 -12.51
CA LYS A 221 11.89 -34.25 -11.52
C LYS A 221 11.45 -33.99 -10.09
N VAL A 222 10.31 -33.31 -9.92
CA VAL A 222 9.72 -32.93 -8.64
C VAL A 222 9.02 -34.12 -8.02
#